data_AF-A0A6N7X6L3-F1
#
_entry.id   AF-A0A6N7X6L3-F1
#
_cell.length_a   1.000
_cell.length_b   1.000
_cell.length_c   1.000
_cell.angle_alpha   90.00
_cell.angle_beta   90.00
_cell.angle_gamma   90.00
#
_symmetry.space_group_name_H-M   'P 1'
#
loop_
_entity.id
_entity.type
_entity.pdbx_description
1 polymer ?
#
loop_
_entity_poly.entity_id
_entity_poly.type
_entity_poly.pdbx_seq_one_letter_code
_entity_poly.pdbx_strand_id
1 'polypeptide(L)'
;MRDYLAHRGYEVRTADSWSGDGEDAPIVATDGDETVLMAIISVCEEGSDILAEPCVGVAEFEIMRRACLLYLADHGDVDAIRHDDGDHVVAGERQAKLRHLIGARQRAESRERPGTS
;
A
#
# COMPACT_ATOMS: atom_id res chain seq x y z
N MET A 1 -6.12 -4.01 -8.59
CA MET A 1 -5.09 -3.09 -8.06
C MET A 1 -3.92 -2.89 -9.02
N ARG A 2 -3.28 -3.96 -9.51
CA ARG A 2 -2.20 -3.85 -10.51
C ARG A 2 -2.61 -3.07 -11.77
N ASP A 3 -3.77 -3.36 -12.34
CA ASP A 3 -4.30 -2.61 -13.50
C ASP A 3 -4.60 -1.14 -13.17
N TYR A 4 -5.04 -0.85 -11.94
CA TYR A 4 -5.27 0.51 -11.48
C TYR A 4 -3.95 1.29 -11.42
N LEU A 5 -2.90 0.70 -10.86
CA LEU A 5 -1.56 1.28 -10.80
C LEU A 5 -1.01 1.54 -12.20
N ALA A 6 -1.10 0.54 -13.09
CA ALA A 6 -0.69 0.69 -14.49
C ALA A 6 -1.45 1.82 -15.19
N HIS A 7 -2.77 1.92 -14.99
CA HIS A 7 -3.57 3.02 -15.51
C HIS A 7 -3.17 4.40 -14.95
N ARG A 8 -2.63 4.44 -13.73
CA ARG A 8 -2.11 5.65 -13.08
C ARG A 8 -0.67 5.98 -13.46
N GLY A 9 -0.03 5.18 -14.32
CA GLY A 9 1.33 5.39 -14.82
C GLY A 9 2.43 4.70 -14.02
N TYR A 10 2.07 3.82 -13.07
CA TYR A 10 3.05 3.05 -12.29
C TYR A 10 3.51 1.85 -13.11
N GLU A 11 4.80 1.52 -13.04
CA GLU A 11 5.30 0.28 -13.64
C GLU A 11 5.26 -0.83 -12.58
N VAL A 12 4.31 -1.75 -12.73
CA VAL A 12 4.14 -2.87 -11.80
C VAL A 12 5.22 -3.92 -12.04
N ARG A 13 6.05 -4.18 -11.02
CA ARG A 13 7.03 -5.27 -11.06
C ARG A 13 6.30 -6.57 -10.80
N THR A 14 6.37 -7.48 -11.76
CA THR A 14 5.76 -8.81 -11.66
C THR A 14 6.86 -9.82 -11.40
N ALA A 15 6.98 -10.21 -10.12
CA ALA A 15 7.77 -11.35 -9.65
C ALA A 15 9.27 -11.32 -10.01
N ASP A 16 10.03 -10.45 -9.36
CA ASP A 16 11.47 -10.65 -9.20
C ASP A 16 11.74 -11.68 -8.09
N SER A 17 11.12 -12.86 -8.15
CA SER A 17 11.39 -14.01 -7.27
C SER A 17 11.66 -13.64 -5.80
N TRP A 18 10.90 -12.69 -5.26
CA TRP A 18 11.13 -12.21 -3.92
C TRP A 18 10.52 -13.22 -2.96
N SER A 19 11.26 -13.54 -1.90
CA SER A 19 10.88 -14.53 -0.89
C SER A 19 9.53 -14.25 -0.20
N GLY A 20 8.92 -13.09 -0.46
CA GLY A 20 7.61 -12.67 0.02
C GLY A 20 6.42 -12.88 -0.93
N ASP A 21 6.57 -13.47 -2.13
CA ASP A 21 5.51 -13.62 -3.18
C ASP A 21 4.34 -14.58 -2.81
N GLY A 22 3.72 -14.40 -1.65
CA GLY A 22 2.44 -15.00 -1.27
C GLY A 22 1.23 -14.24 -1.85
N GLU A 23 0.03 -14.80 -1.70
CA GLU A 23 -1.23 -14.17 -2.15
C GLU A 23 -1.49 -12.82 -1.46
N ASP A 24 -0.98 -12.64 -0.24
CA ASP A 24 -1.05 -11.41 0.56
C ASP A 24 0.21 -10.53 0.44
N ALA A 25 1.09 -10.81 -0.52
CA ALA A 25 2.31 -10.03 -0.72
C ALA A 25 1.98 -8.61 -1.21
N PRO A 26 2.69 -7.57 -0.73
CA PRO A 26 2.51 -6.24 -1.25
C PRO A 26 2.88 -6.16 -2.73
N ILE A 27 2.15 -5.33 -3.48
CA ILE A 27 2.47 -5.08 -4.88
C ILE A 27 3.67 -4.13 -4.92
N VAL A 28 4.72 -4.55 -5.61
CA VAL A 28 5.87 -3.70 -5.91
C VAL A 28 5.63 -2.99 -7.24
N ALA A 29 5.84 -1.68 -7.26
CA ALA A 29 5.76 -0.86 -8.47
C ALA A 29 6.80 0.26 -8.43
N THR A 30 6.98 0.96 -9.54
CA THR A 30 7.72 2.24 -9.58
C THR A 30 6.79 3.38 -9.95
N ASP A 31 6.99 4.53 -9.31
CA ASP A 31 6.37 5.82 -9.62
C ASP A 31 7.48 6.80 -10.02
N GLY A 32 7.77 6.86 -11.32
CA GLY A 32 9.01 7.50 -11.80
C GLY A 32 10.24 6.76 -11.26
N ASP A 33 11.10 7.48 -10.54
CA ASP A 33 12.33 6.93 -9.94
C ASP A 33 12.11 6.33 -8.55
N GLU A 34 10.90 6.43 -7.98
CA GLU A 34 10.60 5.96 -6.63
C GLU A 34 10.07 4.51 -6.64
N THR A 35 10.66 3.63 -5.83
CA THR A 35 10.10 2.29 -5.60
C THR A 35 8.95 2.38 -4.61
N VAL A 36 7.83 1.78 -4.96
CA VAL A 36 6.59 1.77 -4.17
C VAL A 36 6.25 0.34 -3.78
N LEU A 37 6.10 0.10 -2.48
CA LEU A 37 5.44 -1.10 -1.96
C LEU A 37 4.01 -0.72 -1.57
N MET A 38 3.05 -1.34 -2.24
CA MET A 38 1.62 -1.14 -2.00
C MET A 38 1.03 -2.31 -1.22
N ALA A 39 0.57 -2.05 0.00
CA ALA A 39 -0.34 -2.94 0.71
C ALA A 39 -1.76 -2.83 0.15
N ILE A 40 -2.45 -3.96 0.06
CA ILE A 40 -3.90 -3.97 -0.17
C ILE A 40 -4.58 -4.27 1.16
N ILE A 41 -5.28 -3.30 1.71
CA ILE A 41 -6.06 -3.44 2.93
C ILE A 41 -7.52 -3.56 2.53
N SER A 42 -8.04 -4.78 2.48
CA SER A 42 -9.47 -5.00 2.25
C SER A 42 -10.24 -4.79 3.55
N VAL A 43 -10.84 -3.61 3.73
CA VAL A 43 -11.79 -3.38 4.83
C VAL A 43 -13.20 -3.60 4.28
N CYS A 44 -13.62 -4.86 4.20
CA CYS A 44 -15.00 -5.19 3.87
C CYS A 44 -15.75 -5.52 5.16
N GLU A 45 -16.50 -4.56 5.71
CA GLU A 45 -17.71 -4.94 6.44
C GLU A 45 -18.73 -5.39 5.38
N GLU A 46 -19.13 -6.66 5.41
CA GLU A 46 -20.15 -7.19 4.49
C GLU A 46 -21.41 -6.32 4.53
N GLY A 47 -21.80 -5.77 3.39
CA GLY A 47 -23.00 -4.94 3.25
C GLY A 47 -22.80 -3.43 3.42
N SER A 48 -21.58 -2.95 3.67
CA SER A 48 -21.24 -1.53 3.67
C SER A 48 -20.69 -1.08 2.31
N ASP A 49 -21.26 -0.03 1.72
CA ASP A 49 -20.72 0.66 0.54
C ASP A 49 -19.79 1.83 0.89
N ILE A 50 -19.48 1.95 2.19
CA ILE A 50 -18.66 2.99 2.78
C ILE A 50 -17.24 2.44 2.95
N LEU A 51 -16.27 3.14 2.37
CA LEU A 51 -14.86 2.94 2.71
C LEU A 51 -14.65 3.39 4.16
N ALA A 52 -14.59 2.43 5.08
CA ALA A 52 -14.27 2.69 6.48
C ALA A 52 -12.98 3.52 6.59
N GLU A 53 -12.82 4.30 7.67
CA GLU A 53 -11.52 4.94 7.88
C GLU A 53 -10.44 3.86 7.95
N PRO A 54 -9.31 4.04 7.22
CA PRO A 54 -8.27 3.04 7.21
C PRO A 54 -7.61 3.04 8.58
N CYS A 55 -7.90 2.01 9.37
CA CYS A 55 -7.20 1.73 10.61
C CYS A 55 -6.09 0.74 10.25
N VAL A 56 -4.93 1.25 9.84
CA VAL A 56 -3.72 0.43 9.81
C VAL A 56 -3.38 0.15 11.26
N GLY A 57 -3.68 -1.06 11.72
CA GLY A 57 -3.32 -1.48 13.07
C GLY A 57 -1.80 -1.62 13.20
N VAL A 58 -1.34 -1.73 14.45
CA VAL A 58 0.08 -1.93 14.75
C VAL A 58 0.62 -3.22 14.11
N ALA A 59 -0.21 -4.25 13.99
CA ALA A 59 0.18 -5.52 13.38
C ALA A 59 0.40 -5.39 11.87
N GLU A 60 -0.54 -4.77 11.16
CA GLU A 60 -0.45 -4.49 9.73
C GLU A 60 0.77 -3.60 9.43
N PHE A 61 1.03 -2.62 10.30
CA PHE A 61 2.21 -1.77 10.20
C PHE A 61 3.52 -2.58 10.34
N GLU A 62 3.65 -3.45 11.33
CA GLU A 62 4.88 -4.25 11.50
C GLU A 62 5.09 -5.24 10.35
N ILE A 63 4.02 -5.80 9.81
CA ILE A 63 4.07 -6.65 8.61
C ILE A 63 4.64 -5.84 7.43
N MET A 64 4.13 -4.63 7.21
CA MET A 64 4.59 -3.78 6.11
C MET A 64 5.98 -3.23 6.31
N ARG A 65 6.34 -2.86 7.53
CA ARG A 65 7.71 -2.47 7.89
C ARG A 65 8.68 -3.61 7.57
N ARG A 66 8.33 -4.84 7.95
CA ARG A 66 9.13 -6.02 7.64
C ARG A 66 9.25 -6.25 6.13
N ALA A 67 8.16 -6.10 5.38
CA ALA A 67 8.15 -6.23 3.93
C ALA A 67 9.09 -5.21 3.25
N CYS A 68 9.01 -3.92 3.63
CA CYS A 68 9.92 -2.89 3.11
C CYS A 68 11.39 -3.22 3.41
N LEU A 69 11.70 -3.65 4.64
CA LEU A 69 13.08 -3.97 5.03
C LEU A 69 13.62 -5.20 4.28
N LEU A 70 12.79 -6.23 4.09
CA LEU A 70 13.16 -7.41 3.31
C LEU A 70 13.36 -7.07 1.84
N TYR A 71 12.52 -6.20 1.27
CA TYR A 71 12.69 -5.76 -0.11
C TYR A 71 14.01 -5.01 -0.30
N LEU A 72 14.32 -4.05 0.59
CA LEU A 72 15.62 -3.34 0.56
C LEU A 72 16.82 -4.29 0.72
N ALA A 73 16.70 -5.31 1.57
CA ALA A 73 17.78 -6.26 1.79
C ALA A 73 18.07 -7.12 0.55
N ASP A 74 17.02 -7.46 -0.21
CA ASP A 74 17.13 -8.28 -1.43
C ASP A 74 17.46 -7.43 -2.68
N HIS A 75 17.29 -6.10 -2.63
CA HIS A 75 17.47 -5.18 -3.76
C HIS A 75 18.43 -4.03 -3.42
N GLY A 76 19.73 -4.31 -3.52
CA GLY A 76 20.80 -3.36 -3.15
C GLY A 76 20.93 -2.12 -4.04
N ASP A 77 20.17 -2.03 -5.13
CA ASP A 77 20.05 -0.86 -6.02
C ASP A 77 18.91 0.10 -5.61
N VAL A 78 18.12 -0.26 -4.59
CA VAL A 78 17.00 0.54 -4.11
C VAL A 78 17.36 1.20 -2.78
N ASP A 79 17.48 2.54 -2.80
CA ASP A 79 17.87 3.31 -1.60
C ASP A 79 16.68 3.70 -0.71
N ALA A 80 15.46 3.72 -1.26
CA ALA A 80 14.26 4.13 -0.57
C ALA A 80 13.01 3.44 -1.12
N ILE A 81 12.02 3.24 -0.24
CA ILE A 81 10.71 2.69 -0.59
C ILE A 81 9.64 3.63 -0.05
N ARG A 82 8.70 4.01 -0.92
CA ARG A 82 7.43 4.61 -0.52
C ARG A 82 6.44 3.51 -0.17
N HIS A 83 5.86 3.63 1.02
CA HIS A 83 4.79 2.75 1.46
C HIS A 83 3.44 3.39 1.15
N ASP A 84 2.70 2.77 0.25
CA ASP A 84 1.35 3.18 -0.12
C ASP A 84 0.33 2.13 0.37
N ASP A 85 -0.84 2.59 0.78
CA ASP A 85 -1.96 1.71 1.16
C ASP A 85 -3.10 1.86 0.16
N GLY A 86 -3.65 0.73 -0.30
CA GLY A 86 -4.81 0.69 -1.17
C GLY A 86 -5.98 -0.03 -0.51
N ASP A 87 -7.15 0.57 -0.52
CA ASP A 87 -8.40 -0.10 -0.15
C ASP A 87 -9.42 -0.02 -1.28
N HIS A 88 -10.38 -0.94 -1.26
CA HIS A 88 -11.49 -0.92 -2.20
C HIS A 88 -12.75 -1.49 -1.55
N VAL A 89 -13.90 -1.02 -2.02
CA VAL A 89 -15.22 -1.56 -1.65
C VAL A 89 -16.08 -1.68 -2.90
N VAL A 90 -16.89 -2.73 -2.96
CA VAL A 90 -17.91 -2.91 -4.00
C VAL A 90 -19.19 -2.23 -3.53
N ALA A 91 -19.48 -1.05 -4.07
CA ALA A 91 -20.68 -0.26 -3.77
C ALA A 91 -21.87 -0.74 -4.64
N GLY A 92 -22.47 -1.87 -4.26
CA GLY A 92 -23.59 -2.46 -5.00
C GLY A 92 -23.18 -3.15 -6.31
N GLU A 93 -24.16 -3.50 -7.16
CA GLU A 93 -23.97 -4.46 -8.26
C GLU A 93 -23.04 -3.99 -9.40
N ARG A 94 -22.76 -2.69 -9.52
CA ARG A 94 -22.07 -2.12 -10.70
C ARG A 94 -21.04 -1.05 -10.38
N GLN A 95 -20.74 -0.81 -9.12
CA GLN A 95 -19.78 0.22 -8.72
C GLN A 95 -18.77 -0.33 -7.74
N ALA A 96 -17.52 0.07 -7.91
CA ALA A 96 -16.48 -0.12 -6.92
C ALA A 96 -15.84 1.23 -6.64
N LYS A 97 -15.52 1.48 -5.38
CA LYS A 97 -14.72 2.65 -4.95
C LYS A 97 -13.35 2.14 -4.56
N LEU A 98 -12.31 2.88 -4.91
CA LEU A 98 -10.93 2.58 -4.56
C LEU A 98 -10.30 3.83 -3.94
N ARG A 99 -9.62 3.68 -2.81
CA ARG A 99 -8.77 4.72 -2.22
C ARG A 99 -7.34 4.26 -2.29
N HIS A 100 -6.48 5.17 -2.73
CA HIS A 100 -5.02 4.99 -2.74
C HIS A 100 -4.43 6.08 -1.86
N LEU A 101 -3.81 5.66 -0.76
CA LEU A 101 -3.13 6.51 0.21
C LEU A 101 -1.63 6.49 -0.10
N ILE A 102 -1.15 7.58 -0.68
CA ILE A 102 0.25 7.74 -1.02
C ILE A 102 1.05 8.11 0.24
N GLY A 103 2.14 7.38 0.50
CA GLY A 103 3.06 7.68 1.60
C GLY A 103 2.41 7.57 2.97
N ALA A 104 1.65 6.50 3.23
CA ALA A 104 0.81 6.34 4.43
C ALA A 104 1.55 6.61 5.77
N ARG A 105 2.87 6.38 5.81
CA ARG A 105 3.74 6.75 6.94
C ARG A 105 3.72 8.25 7.27
N GLN A 106 3.76 9.14 6.28
CA GLN A 106 3.80 10.59 6.50
C GLN A 106 2.54 11.09 7.21
N ARG A 107 1.41 10.39 7.04
CA ARG A 107 0.14 10.77 7.66
C ARG A 107 0.07 10.40 9.15
N ALA A 108 0.62 9.24 9.54
CA ALA A 108 0.66 8.79 10.93
C ALA A 108 1.53 9.73 11.79
N GLU A 109 2.75 10.02 11.34
CA GLU A 109 3.69 10.92 12.02
C GLU A 109 3.17 12.37 12.08
N SER A 110 2.45 12.84 11.06
CA SER A 110 1.84 14.19 11.05
C SER A 110 0.66 14.34 12.01
N ARG A 111 -0.03 13.24 12.37
CA ARG A 111 -1.12 13.25 13.36
C ARG A 111 -0.59 13.26 14.80
N GLU A 112 0.63 12.76 15.02
CA GLU A 112 1.27 12.69 16.34
C GLU A 112 2.05 13.94 16.72
N ARG A 113 2.18 14.93 15.82
CA ARG A 113 2.74 16.24 16.14
C ARG A 113 1.63 17.26 16.42
N PRO A 114 1.09 17.37 17.65
CA PRO A 114 0.38 18.58 18.03
C PRO A 114 1.37 19.74 17.96
N GLY A 115 0.96 20.83 17.32
CA GLY A 115 1.83 21.94 16.94
C GLY A 115 2.78 22.39 18.05
N THR A 116 4.08 22.35 17.75
CA THR A 116 5.04 23.24 18.39
C THR A 116 4.86 24.60 17.75
N SER A 117 3.97 25.39 18.35
CA SER A 117 3.88 26.83 18.11
C SER A 117 4.91 27.59 18.94
#